data_AF-A0A819GFA8-F1
#
_entry.id   AF-A0A819GFA8-F1
#
_cell.length_a   1.000
_cell.length_b   1.000
_cell.length_c   1.000
_cell.angle_alpha   90.00
_cell.angle_beta   90.00
_cell.angle_gamma   90.00
#
_symmetry.space_group_name_H-M   'P 1'
#
loop_
_entity.id
_entity.type
_entity.pdbx_description
1 polymer ?
#
loop_
_entity_poly.entity_id
_entity_poly.type
_entity_poly.pdbx_seq_one_letter_code
_entity_poly.pdbx_strand_id
1 'polypeptide(L)'
;MHRRLERQERYVSPMTRHKIIFFGQPILIPYNSESKITNEHIYKIVYKQLERLLRKSSDSLYTSNHEFNCDDSVKERYPFVLKHVIEDGKKCSICSWNRFCLGCSFESNTKEFNNTGDSIAIEWESAAYYLRYLSNREQDVEIHSSVKLTRSLNNDSNPDELSSIVRLEDCLESFIKWENLDQKEMFNCKICKKLQPADKKLDIWKLPHT
;
A
#
# COMPACT_ATOMS: atom_id res chain seq x y z
N MET A 1 -4.39 -3.61 6.13
CA MET A 1 -3.51 -4.80 6.16
C MET A 1 -4.32 -6.06 5.90
N HIS A 2 -3.86 -7.03 5.10
CA HIS A 2 -4.63 -8.28 4.90
C HIS A 2 -4.34 -9.26 6.02
N ARG A 3 -5.40 -9.89 6.54
CA ARG A 3 -5.26 -10.99 7.48
C ARG A 3 -6.38 -12.01 7.33
N ARG A 4 -6.11 -13.24 7.77
CA ARG A 4 -7.11 -14.29 7.99
C ARG A 4 -6.93 -14.91 9.37
N LEU A 5 -8.01 -15.44 9.92
CA LEU A 5 -7.99 -16.18 11.19
C LEU A 5 -8.00 -17.67 10.89
N GLU A 6 -7.01 -18.39 11.44
CA GLU A 6 -6.92 -19.84 11.33
C GLU A 6 -7.16 -20.46 12.70
N ARG A 7 -8.14 -21.35 12.79
CA ARG A 7 -8.45 -22.03 14.05
C ARG A 7 -7.33 -22.99 14.39
N GLN A 8 -6.81 -22.90 15.61
CA GLN A 8 -5.79 -23.81 16.10
C GLN A 8 -6.46 -25.05 16.72
N GLU A 9 -5.95 -26.24 16.38
CA GLU A 9 -6.44 -27.50 16.97
C GLU A 9 -5.96 -27.68 18.42
N ARG A 10 -4.73 -27.23 18.71
CA ARG A 10 -4.13 -27.25 20.05
C ARG A 10 -3.96 -25.81 20.51
N TYR A 11 -4.74 -25.42 21.51
CA TYR A 11 -4.66 -24.11 22.15
C TYR A 11 -4.70 -24.28 23.66
N VAL A 12 -3.93 -23.45 24.37
CA VAL A 12 -3.83 -23.51 25.83
C VAL A 12 -4.92 -22.66 26.49
N SER A 13 -5.45 -21.67 25.77
CA SER A 13 -6.51 -20.78 26.24
C SER A 13 -7.48 -20.43 25.10
N PRO A 14 -8.77 -20.18 25.37
CA PRO A 14 -9.71 -19.64 24.38
C PRO A 14 -9.20 -18.39 23.67
N MET A 15 -8.31 -17.62 24.32
CA MET A 15 -7.67 -16.43 23.76
C MET A 15 -6.66 -16.74 22.64
N THR A 16 -6.12 -17.96 22.60
CA THR A 16 -5.21 -18.44 21.55
C THR A 16 -5.91 -19.43 20.63
N ARG A 17 -7.25 -19.41 20.56
CA ARG A 17 -8.02 -20.33 19.71
C ARG A 17 -7.81 -20.06 18.22
N HIS A 18 -7.47 -18.83 17.86
CA HIS A 18 -7.22 -18.43 16.48
C HIS A 18 -5.82 -17.84 16.34
N LYS A 19 -5.12 -18.31 15.32
CA LYS A 19 -3.87 -17.73 14.83
C LYS A 19 -4.19 -16.69 13.78
N ILE A 20 -3.63 -15.50 13.92
CA ILE A 20 -3.72 -14.44 12.91
C ILE A 20 -2.62 -14.69 11.87
N ILE A 21 -3.00 -14.78 10.61
CA ILE A 21 -2.09 -14.92 9.48
C ILE A 21 -2.18 -13.65 8.65
N PHE A 22 -1.08 -12.92 8.58
CA PHE A 22 -0.90 -11.81 7.67
C PHE A 22 -0.41 -12.33 6.32
N PHE A 23 -0.87 -11.71 5.25
CA PHE A 23 -0.48 -12.00 3.88
C PHE A 23 -0.67 -10.73 3.06
N GLY A 24 -0.36 -10.77 1.78
CA GLY A 24 -0.65 -9.65 0.90
C GLY A 24 0.26 -8.45 1.10
N GLN A 25 0.23 -7.54 0.13
CA GLN A 25 0.78 -6.21 0.29
C GLN A 25 -0.20 -5.30 1.04
N PRO A 26 0.27 -4.41 1.92
CA PRO A 26 -0.59 -3.42 2.56
C PRO A 26 -1.17 -2.45 1.52
N ILE A 27 -2.45 -2.08 1.69
CA ILE A 27 -3.15 -1.10 0.85
C ILE A 27 -3.10 0.26 1.54
N LEU A 28 -2.65 1.28 0.81
CA LEU A 28 -2.74 2.67 1.22
C LEU A 28 -4.04 3.28 0.71
N ILE A 29 -4.76 3.97 1.59
CA ILE A 29 -6.02 4.63 1.28
C ILE A 29 -5.82 6.13 1.56
N PRO A 30 -6.04 7.01 0.58
CA PRO A 30 -6.04 8.43 0.84
C PRO A 30 -7.20 8.77 1.77
N TYR A 31 -6.90 9.40 2.89
CA TYR A 31 -7.88 9.85 3.86
C TYR A 31 -7.67 11.35 4.09
N ASN A 32 -8.72 12.14 3.86
CA ASN A 32 -8.72 13.55 4.19
C ASN A 32 -9.67 13.76 5.38
N SER A 33 -9.15 14.32 6.47
CA SER A 33 -9.91 14.60 7.69
C SER A 33 -10.97 15.67 7.52
N GLU A 34 -10.85 16.53 6.50
CA GLU A 34 -11.82 17.60 6.22
C GLU A 34 -13.01 17.10 5.39
N SER A 35 -12.84 15.99 4.66
CA SER A 35 -13.91 15.39 3.87
C SER A 35 -14.62 14.30 4.68
N LYS A 36 -15.96 14.37 4.72
CA LYS A 36 -16.79 13.34 5.35
C LYS A 36 -16.75 12.07 4.51
N ILE A 37 -15.84 11.16 4.86
CA ILE A 37 -15.72 9.85 4.23
C ILE A 37 -16.68 8.88 4.91
N THR A 38 -17.50 8.17 4.14
CA THR A 38 -18.42 7.14 4.67
C THR A 38 -17.76 5.77 4.74
N ASN A 39 -18.29 4.88 5.60
CA ASN A 39 -17.84 3.49 5.65
C ASN A 39 -17.96 2.80 4.28
N GLU A 40 -19.07 3.01 3.58
CA GLU A 40 -19.28 2.51 2.22
C GLU A 40 -18.18 2.94 1.25
N HIS A 41 -17.72 4.20 1.36
CA HIS A 41 -16.62 4.69 0.52
C HIS A 41 -15.30 3.97 0.79
N ILE A 42 -14.96 3.70 2.06
CA ILE A 42 -13.77 2.92 2.42
C ILE A 42 -13.85 1.51 1.83
N TYR A 43 -14.99 0.83 1.98
CA TYR A 43 -15.19 -0.50 1.39
C TYR A 43 -15.02 -0.48 -0.13
N LYS A 44 -15.60 0.51 -0.82
CA LYS A 44 -15.45 0.68 -2.27
C LYS A 44 -14.01 0.88 -2.70
N ILE A 45 -13.25 1.75 -2.02
CA ILE A 45 -11.83 1.98 -2.35
C ILE A 45 -11.01 0.71 -2.13
N VAL A 46 -11.19 0.03 -0.99
CA VAL A 46 -10.48 -1.21 -0.69
C VAL A 46 -10.79 -2.26 -1.74
N TYR A 47 -12.07 -2.43 -2.10
CA TYR A 47 -12.46 -3.40 -3.11
C TYR A 47 -11.89 -3.08 -4.49
N LYS A 48 -11.90 -1.81 -4.90
CA LYS A 48 -11.29 -1.38 -6.17
C LYS A 48 -9.79 -1.73 -6.25
N GLN A 49 -9.06 -1.59 -5.14
CA GLN A 49 -7.65 -1.99 -5.07
C GLN A 49 -7.46 -3.51 -5.11
N LEU A 50 -8.43 -4.25 -4.55
CA LEU A 50 -8.43 -5.70 -4.50
C LEU A 50 -8.89 -6.37 -5.78
N GLU A 51 -9.66 -5.69 -6.63
CA GLU A 51 -10.28 -6.25 -7.83
C GLU A 51 -9.26 -6.98 -8.73
N ARG A 52 -8.04 -6.44 -8.86
CA ARG A 52 -6.95 -7.08 -9.62
C ARG A 52 -6.51 -8.44 -9.03
N LEU A 53 -6.63 -8.59 -7.71
CA LEU A 53 -6.24 -9.78 -6.95
C LEU A 53 -7.36 -10.81 -6.85
N LEU A 54 -8.55 -10.53 -7.39
CA LEU A 54 -9.68 -11.43 -7.35
C LEU A 54 -9.80 -12.25 -8.64
N ARG A 55 -10.24 -13.50 -8.52
CA ARG A 55 -10.73 -14.29 -9.66
C ARG A 55 -11.94 -13.56 -10.28
N LYS A 56 -11.95 -13.41 -11.60
CA LYS A 56 -13.09 -12.82 -12.31
C LYS A 56 -14.19 -13.87 -12.42
N SER A 57 -15.44 -13.48 -12.22
CA SER A 57 -16.61 -14.36 -12.38
C SER A 57 -16.71 -14.99 -13.78
N SER A 58 -16.12 -14.35 -14.79
CA SER A 58 -16.03 -14.85 -16.16
C SER A 58 -15.04 -16.00 -16.36
N ASP A 59 -14.09 -16.23 -15.45
CA ASP A 59 -13.08 -17.30 -15.56
C ASP A 59 -13.66 -18.68 -15.18
N SER A 60 -14.90 -18.74 -14.68
CA SER A 60 -15.61 -19.96 -14.28
C SER A 60 -16.32 -20.65 -15.46
N LEU A 61 -15.59 -21.02 -16.51
CA LEU A 61 -16.11 -21.92 -17.57
C LEU A 61 -16.05 -23.41 -17.20
N TYR A 62 -15.51 -23.76 -16.04
CA TYR A 62 -15.47 -25.13 -15.54
C TYR A 62 -15.75 -25.17 -14.04
N THR A 63 -17.03 -25.27 -13.67
CA THR A 63 -17.54 -26.21 -12.65
C THR A 63 -19.03 -25.94 -12.48
N SER A 64 -19.84 -26.74 -13.16
CA SER A 64 -21.22 -27.05 -12.79
C SER A 64 -21.25 -27.86 -11.49
N ASN A 65 -20.67 -27.32 -10.42
CA ASN A 65 -20.79 -27.89 -9.08
C ASN A 65 -21.85 -27.07 -8.34
N HIS A 66 -22.94 -27.75 -8.05
CA HIS A 66 -24.21 -27.29 -7.50
C HIS A 66 -24.11 -26.69 -6.07
N GLU A 67 -22.91 -26.35 -5.61
CA GLU A 67 -22.62 -25.68 -4.31
C GLU A 67 -22.45 -24.16 -4.42
N PHE A 68 -22.48 -23.59 -5.64
CA PHE A 68 -22.32 -22.14 -5.85
C PHE A 68 -23.64 -21.35 -5.98
N ASN A 69 -24.81 -22.00 -5.89
CA ASN A 69 -26.11 -21.33 -5.91
C ASN A 69 -26.65 -21.06 -4.49
N CYS A 70 -25.83 -20.44 -3.63
CA CYS A 70 -26.34 -19.80 -2.43
C CYS A 70 -26.84 -18.39 -2.79
N ASP A 71 -28.14 -18.31 -3.09
CA ASP A 71 -28.99 -17.11 -3.01
C ASP A 71 -28.44 -15.84 -3.70
N ASP A 72 -28.66 -15.77 -5.00
CA ASP A 72 -28.33 -14.66 -5.90
C ASP A 72 -29.24 -13.42 -5.71
N SER A 73 -29.83 -13.24 -4.51
CA SER A 73 -30.70 -12.11 -4.17
C SER A 73 -30.14 -11.19 -3.07
N VAL A 74 -28.95 -11.46 -2.56
CA VAL A 74 -28.29 -10.62 -1.54
C VAL A 74 -27.10 -9.89 -2.16
N LYS A 75 -27.26 -8.58 -2.39
CA LYS A 75 -26.22 -7.58 -2.73
C LYS A 75 -24.80 -8.12 -2.58
N GLU A 76 -24.05 -8.24 -3.69
CA GLU A 76 -22.63 -8.66 -3.74
C GLU A 76 -21.88 -8.24 -2.48
N ARG A 77 -21.74 -9.17 -1.54
CA ARG A 77 -21.10 -8.89 -0.26
C ARG A 77 -19.59 -8.96 -0.49
N TYR A 78 -18.87 -7.91 -0.09
CA TYR A 78 -17.41 -7.88 -0.16
C TYR A 78 -16.82 -9.18 0.41
N PRO A 79 -15.79 -9.79 -0.22
CA PRO A 79 -15.22 -11.08 0.22
C PRO A 79 -14.38 -10.96 1.50
N PHE A 80 -14.47 -9.82 2.18
CA PHE A 80 -13.75 -9.45 3.39
C PHE A 80 -14.62 -8.56 4.27
N VAL A 81 -14.23 -8.44 5.53
CA VAL A 81 -14.79 -7.49 6.48
C VAL A 81 -13.68 -6.56 6.96
N LEU A 82 -13.97 -5.26 7.04
CA LEU A 82 -13.03 -4.28 7.58
C LEU A 82 -13.16 -4.19 9.10
N LYS A 83 -12.02 -4.20 9.79
CA LYS A 83 -11.95 -4.16 11.26
C LYS A 83 -10.96 -3.12 11.74
N HIS A 84 -11.34 -2.40 12.79
CA HIS A 84 -10.43 -1.52 13.53
C HIS A 84 -9.44 -2.35 14.35
N VAL A 85 -8.16 -2.11 14.12
CA VAL A 85 -7.06 -2.80 14.79
C VAL A 85 -5.99 -1.79 15.23
N ILE A 86 -5.17 -2.19 16.18
CA ILE A 86 -3.93 -1.47 16.49
C ILE A 86 -2.91 -1.66 15.36
N GLU A 87 -1.82 -0.90 15.40
CA GLU A 87 -0.75 -0.89 14.39
C GLU A 87 -0.23 -2.30 14.02
N ASP A 88 -0.08 -3.19 14.99
CA ASP A 88 0.40 -4.57 14.75
C ASP A 88 -0.64 -5.52 14.12
N GLY A 89 -1.90 -5.07 14.02
CA GLY A 89 -3.01 -5.83 13.42
C GLY A 89 -3.53 -7.00 14.21
N LYS A 90 -3.11 -7.19 15.47
CA LYS A 90 -3.43 -8.39 16.26
C LYS A 90 -4.59 -8.19 17.22
N LYS A 91 -4.87 -6.95 17.60
CA LYS A 91 -5.92 -6.60 18.58
C LYS A 91 -6.78 -5.45 18.07
N CYS A 92 -7.98 -5.34 18.62
CA CYS A 92 -8.86 -4.20 18.39
C CYS A 92 -8.25 -2.91 18.96
N SER A 93 -8.34 -1.80 18.21
CA SER A 93 -7.95 -0.47 18.69
C SER A 93 -9.07 0.27 19.44
N ILE A 94 -10.32 -0.21 19.37
CA ILE A 94 -11.48 0.42 20.03
C ILE A 94 -11.76 -0.19 21.41
N CYS A 95 -11.68 -1.51 21.52
CA CYS A 95 -12.02 -2.21 22.76
C CYS A 95 -10.86 -2.22 23.75
N SER A 96 -11.17 -2.16 25.04
CA SER A 96 -10.20 -2.43 26.10
C SER A 96 -9.55 -3.81 25.92
N TRP A 97 -8.25 -3.89 26.22
CA TRP A 97 -7.42 -5.08 25.96
C TRP A 97 -7.93 -6.37 26.62
N ASN A 98 -8.62 -6.25 27.76
CA ASN A 98 -9.19 -7.36 28.52
C ASN A 98 -10.43 -7.99 27.89
N ARG A 99 -11.01 -7.38 26.84
CA ARG A 99 -12.07 -8.00 26.05
C ARG A 99 -11.55 -9.01 25.03
N PHE A 100 -10.24 -9.05 24.83
CA PHE A 100 -9.58 -9.93 23.84
C PHE A 100 -10.21 -9.85 22.44
N CYS A 101 -10.74 -8.67 22.09
CA CYS A 101 -11.34 -8.42 20.80
C CYS A 101 -10.25 -8.37 19.73
N LEU A 102 -10.39 -9.16 18.67
CA LEU A 102 -9.45 -9.17 17.54
C LEU A 102 -9.67 -8.01 16.56
N GLY A 103 -10.75 -7.25 16.72
CA GLY A 103 -11.07 -6.08 15.90
C GLY A 103 -12.57 -5.89 15.77
N CYS A 104 -13.06 -4.67 16.03
CA CYS A 104 -14.44 -4.30 15.81
C CYS A 104 -14.67 -4.06 14.33
N SER A 105 -15.63 -4.78 13.74
CA SER A 105 -16.03 -4.58 12.35
C SER A 105 -16.95 -3.38 12.22
N PHE A 106 -16.80 -2.64 11.13
CA PHE A 106 -17.78 -1.64 10.69
C PHE A 106 -18.41 -2.10 9.39
N GLU A 107 -19.72 -1.90 9.25
CA GLU A 107 -20.47 -2.32 8.08
C GLU A 107 -20.34 -1.31 6.94
N SER A 108 -20.45 -1.77 5.70
CA SER A 108 -20.57 -0.90 4.53
C SER A 108 -21.92 -0.18 4.55
N ASN A 109 -21.93 1.05 5.07
CA ASN A 109 -23.11 1.89 5.19
C ASN A 109 -22.75 3.38 4.98
N THR A 110 -23.77 4.23 4.94
CA THR A 110 -23.63 5.68 4.74
C THR A 110 -23.18 6.43 6.00
N LYS A 111 -22.91 5.74 7.12
CA LYS A 111 -22.39 6.40 8.32
C LYS A 111 -20.96 6.88 8.07
N GLU A 112 -20.63 8.00 8.68
CA GLU A 112 -19.30 8.57 8.64
C GLU A 112 -18.27 7.59 9.22
N PHE A 113 -17.14 7.46 8.53
CA PHE A 113 -16.05 6.62 8.96
C PHE A 113 -15.36 7.27 10.16
N ASN A 114 -15.41 6.57 11.28
CA ASN A 114 -14.82 7.03 12.51
C ASN A 114 -13.35 6.58 12.60
N ASN A 115 -12.42 7.49 12.33
CA ASN A 115 -10.98 7.20 12.41
C ASN A 115 -10.46 7.20 13.87
N THR A 116 -11.09 6.41 14.73
CA THR A 116 -10.71 6.26 16.15
C THR A 116 -9.70 5.14 16.40
N GLY A 117 -9.32 4.39 15.36
CA GLY A 117 -8.37 3.29 15.47
C GLY A 117 -7.09 3.57 14.70
N ASP A 118 -5.98 3.01 15.17
CA ASP A 118 -4.66 3.20 14.55
C ASP A 118 -4.57 2.64 13.12
N SER A 119 -5.27 1.54 12.85
CA SER A 119 -5.15 0.81 11.58
C SER A 119 -6.42 0.03 11.23
N ILE A 120 -6.57 -0.30 9.94
CA ILE A 120 -7.67 -1.12 9.41
C ILE A 120 -7.13 -2.46 8.91
N ALA A 121 -7.69 -3.54 9.44
CA ALA A 121 -7.50 -4.89 8.92
C ALA A 121 -8.58 -5.21 7.89
N ILE A 122 -8.15 -5.79 6.77
CA ILE A 122 -8.98 -6.43 5.76
C ILE A 122 -9.02 -7.90 6.16
N GLU A 123 -10.05 -8.29 6.89
CA GLU A 123 -10.20 -9.65 7.40
C GLU A 123 -10.93 -10.52 6.40
N TRP A 124 -10.25 -11.56 5.93
CA TRP A 124 -10.79 -12.51 4.98
C TRP A 124 -11.37 -13.72 5.70
N GLU A 125 -12.55 -14.13 5.26
CA GLU A 125 -13.06 -15.45 5.57
C GLU A 125 -12.23 -16.50 4.83
N SER A 126 -11.95 -17.64 5.48
CA SER A 126 -11.07 -18.68 4.90
C SER A 126 -11.59 -19.17 3.54
N ALA A 127 -12.89 -19.41 3.41
CA ALA A 127 -13.47 -19.85 2.13
C ALA A 127 -13.34 -18.78 1.04
N ALA A 128 -13.68 -17.52 1.34
CA ALA A 128 -13.55 -16.41 0.40
C ALA A 128 -12.11 -16.18 -0.04
N TYR A 129 -11.14 -16.28 0.88
CA TYR A 129 -9.71 -16.19 0.56
C TYR A 129 -9.29 -17.28 -0.43
N TYR A 130 -9.51 -18.56 -0.10
CA TYR A 130 -9.03 -19.67 -0.94
C TYR A 130 -9.74 -19.75 -2.29
N LEU A 131 -11.00 -19.34 -2.38
CA LEU A 131 -11.77 -19.39 -3.62
C LEU A 131 -11.52 -18.18 -4.51
N ARG A 132 -11.32 -16.99 -3.95
CA ARG A 132 -11.33 -15.74 -4.73
C ARG A 132 -9.98 -15.04 -4.80
N TYR A 133 -9.11 -15.15 -3.81
CA TYR A 133 -7.86 -14.41 -3.74
C TYR A 133 -6.74 -15.08 -4.57
N LEU A 134 -6.08 -14.30 -5.41
CA LEU A 134 -5.00 -14.71 -6.29
C LEU A 134 -3.68 -14.08 -5.84
N SER A 135 -2.97 -14.77 -4.94
CA SER A 135 -1.69 -14.31 -4.37
C SER A 135 -0.60 -14.11 -5.41
N ASN A 136 -0.61 -14.89 -6.50
CA ASN A 136 0.32 -14.73 -7.62
C ASN A 136 0.18 -13.37 -8.33
N ARG A 137 -1.00 -12.75 -8.29
CA ARG A 137 -1.24 -11.42 -8.90
C ARG A 137 -0.78 -10.26 -8.03
N GLU A 138 -0.32 -10.50 -6.81
CA GLU A 138 0.18 -9.43 -5.95
C GLU A 138 1.39 -8.71 -6.56
N GLN A 139 2.24 -9.47 -7.26
CA GLN A 139 3.46 -8.98 -7.92
C GLN A 139 3.22 -8.52 -9.36
N ASP A 140 2.00 -8.61 -9.87
CA ASP A 140 1.67 -8.11 -11.20
C ASP A 140 1.76 -6.58 -11.18
N VAL A 141 2.78 -6.05 -11.84
CA VAL A 141 3.02 -4.62 -11.99
C VAL A 141 2.99 -4.28 -13.48
N GLU A 142 2.23 -3.24 -13.83
CA GLU A 142 2.32 -2.66 -15.16
C GLU A 142 3.65 -1.93 -15.31
N ILE A 143 4.56 -2.53 -16.08
CA ILE A 143 5.85 -1.93 -16.38
C ILE A 143 5.64 -0.87 -17.47
N HIS A 144 5.69 0.41 -17.06
CA HIS A 144 5.55 1.56 -17.95
C HIS A 144 6.56 1.51 -19.10
N SER A 145 6.18 2.06 -20.26
CA SER A 145 6.99 2.07 -21.49
C SER A 145 8.38 2.66 -21.28
N SER A 146 8.51 3.65 -20.39
CA SER A 146 9.80 4.24 -20.00
C SER A 146 10.78 3.20 -19.44
N VAL A 147 10.32 2.26 -18.62
CA VAL A 147 11.17 1.21 -18.04
C VAL A 147 11.65 0.24 -19.13
N LYS A 148 10.78 -0.09 -20.10
CA LYS A 148 11.16 -0.92 -21.24
C LYS A 148 12.15 -0.20 -22.17
N LEU A 149 11.91 1.08 -22.44
CA LEU A 149 12.80 1.94 -23.23
C LEU A 149 14.19 1.99 -22.59
N THR A 150 14.29 2.28 -21.29
CA THR A 150 15.55 2.25 -20.56
C THR A 150 16.21 0.86 -20.66
N ARG A 151 15.50 -0.23 -20.37
CA ARG A 151 16.07 -1.58 -20.46
C ARG A 151 16.55 -1.97 -21.87
N SER A 152 15.86 -1.53 -22.92
CA SER A 152 16.24 -1.81 -24.31
C SER A 152 17.50 -1.05 -24.71
N LEU A 153 17.60 0.23 -24.33
CA LEU A 153 18.81 1.02 -24.52
C LEU A 153 20.02 0.39 -23.82
N ASN A 154 19.81 -0.40 -22.76
CA ASN A 154 20.90 -1.05 -22.02
C ASN A 154 21.47 -2.29 -22.70
N ASN A 155 20.67 -2.99 -23.53
CA ASN A 155 21.07 -4.27 -24.10
C ASN A 155 21.78 -4.14 -25.45
N ASP A 156 21.50 -3.08 -26.22
CA ASP A 156 21.97 -2.92 -27.60
C ASP A 156 23.07 -1.85 -27.78
N SER A 157 23.55 -1.21 -26.71
CA SER A 157 24.43 -0.04 -26.82
C SER A 157 25.89 -0.32 -26.47
N ASN A 158 26.77 0.18 -27.34
CA ASN A 158 28.20 0.39 -27.09
C ASN A 158 28.37 1.24 -25.81
N PRO A 159 29.28 0.89 -24.87
CA PRO A 159 29.45 1.60 -23.58
C PRO A 159 29.63 3.12 -23.64
N ASP A 160 30.00 3.68 -24.79
CA ASP A 160 30.15 5.13 -25.00
C ASP A 160 28.83 5.88 -25.27
N GLU A 161 27.73 5.18 -25.62
CA GLU A 161 26.37 5.76 -25.73
C GLU A 161 25.53 5.57 -24.44
N LEU A 162 26.16 5.07 -23.37
CA LEU A 162 25.56 4.80 -22.04
C LEU A 162 25.22 6.08 -21.23
N SER A 163 25.06 7.22 -21.90
CA SER A 163 24.80 8.53 -21.28
C SER A 163 23.39 8.68 -20.67
N SER A 164 22.48 7.73 -20.87
CA SER A 164 21.05 7.91 -20.53
C SER A 164 20.50 7.04 -19.39
N ILE A 165 21.29 6.15 -18.78
CA ILE A 165 20.86 5.50 -17.53
C ILE A 165 21.33 6.37 -16.38
N VAL A 166 20.41 7.09 -15.75
CA VAL A 166 20.71 7.82 -14.52
C VAL A 166 20.45 6.89 -13.34
N ARG A 167 21.51 6.39 -12.72
CA ARG A 167 21.41 5.65 -11.45
C ARG A 167 21.22 6.64 -10.30
N LEU A 168 20.75 6.14 -9.15
CA LEU A 168 20.60 6.99 -7.97
C LEU A 168 21.94 7.64 -7.58
N GLU A 169 23.03 6.90 -7.75
CA GLU A 169 24.39 7.40 -7.55
C GLU A 169 24.69 8.59 -8.46
N ASP A 170 24.32 8.51 -9.74
CA ASP A 170 24.54 9.59 -10.71
C ASP A 170 23.71 10.84 -10.34
N CYS A 171 22.47 10.65 -9.84
CA CYS A 171 21.65 11.73 -9.28
C CYS A 171 22.29 12.38 -8.04
N LEU A 172 22.79 11.56 -7.12
CA LEU A 172 23.42 12.03 -5.88
C LEU A 172 24.74 12.75 -6.16
N GLU A 173 25.53 12.26 -7.11
CA GLU A 173 26.73 12.94 -7.60
C GLU A 173 26.38 14.27 -8.26
N SER A 174 25.32 14.31 -9.08
CA SER A 174 24.83 15.56 -9.69
C SER A 174 24.40 16.57 -8.62
N PHE A 175 23.73 16.12 -7.57
CA PHE A 175 23.26 16.96 -6.46
C PHE A 175 24.41 17.63 -5.68
N ILE A 176 25.57 16.98 -5.56
CA ILE A 176 26.74 17.51 -4.82
C ILE A 176 27.78 18.19 -5.71
N LYS A 177 27.51 18.35 -7.02
CA LYS A 177 28.42 19.07 -7.92
C LYS A 177 28.44 20.56 -7.61
N TRP A 178 29.57 21.18 -7.96
CA TRP A 178 29.68 22.63 -7.98
C TRP A 178 28.73 23.18 -9.05
N GLU A 179 27.91 24.16 -8.68
CA GLU A 179 27.02 24.91 -9.57
C GLU A 179 27.43 26.38 -9.55
N ASN A 180 27.29 27.06 -10.70
CA ASN A 180 27.49 28.50 -10.78
C ASN A 180 26.14 29.20 -10.54
N LEU A 181 26.13 30.21 -9.66
CA LEU A 181 24.93 30.98 -9.40
C LEU A 181 24.77 32.10 -10.43
N ASP A 182 23.80 31.89 -11.33
CA ASP A 182 23.44 32.81 -12.41
C ASP A 182 22.98 34.20 -11.91
N GLN A 183 22.74 35.12 -12.85
CA GLN A 183 22.23 36.47 -12.56
C GLN A 183 20.90 36.49 -11.77
N LYS A 184 20.13 35.40 -11.76
CA LYS A 184 18.87 35.27 -11.00
C LYS A 184 19.08 34.83 -9.55
N GLU A 185 20.20 34.20 -9.21
CA GLU A 185 20.47 33.59 -7.91
C GLU A 185 21.76 34.13 -7.26
N MET A 186 22.11 35.39 -7.53
CA MET A 186 23.35 36.00 -7.04
C MET A 186 23.47 35.95 -5.51
N PHE A 187 24.69 35.67 -5.04
CA PHE A 187 25.02 35.59 -3.63
C PHE A 187 25.36 36.96 -3.05
N ASN A 188 24.80 37.28 -1.88
CA ASN A 188 25.17 38.50 -1.16
C ASN A 188 26.49 38.32 -0.40
N CYS A 189 27.59 38.82 -0.97
CA CYS A 189 28.91 38.69 -0.38
C CYS A 189 29.08 39.65 0.81
N LYS A 190 29.33 39.10 2.01
CA LYS A 190 29.54 39.89 3.25
C LYS A 190 30.76 40.81 3.20
N ILE A 191 31.76 40.48 2.38
CA ILE A 191 32.98 41.28 2.21
C ILE A 191 32.72 42.43 1.21
N CYS A 192 32.19 42.12 0.04
CA CYS A 192 31.91 43.11 -1.00
C CYS A 192 30.67 43.97 -0.69
N LYS A 193 29.80 43.51 0.23
CA LYS A 193 28.51 44.11 0.60
C LYS A 193 27.58 44.34 -0.60
N LYS A 194 27.61 43.43 -1.58
CA LYS A 194 26.78 43.48 -2.79
C LYS A 194 26.50 42.07 -3.33
N LEU A 195 25.47 41.95 -4.17
CA LEU A 195 25.16 40.75 -4.92
C LEU A 195 26.28 40.45 -5.92
N GLN A 196 26.82 39.24 -5.90
CA GLN A 196 27.90 38.77 -6.75
C GLN A 196 27.55 37.39 -7.31
N PRO A 197 28.05 37.04 -8.50
CA PRO A 197 28.08 35.64 -8.91
C PRO A 197 28.96 34.86 -7.93
N ALA A 198 28.62 33.61 -7.68
CA ALA A 198 29.40 32.75 -6.80
C ALA A 198 29.24 31.29 -7.23
N ASP A 199 30.27 30.49 -6.95
CA ASP A 199 30.17 29.04 -7.06
C ASP A 199 29.61 28.48 -5.76
N LYS A 200 28.59 27.63 -5.88
CA LYS A 200 27.92 26.98 -4.77
C LYS A 200 28.11 25.48 -4.88
N LYS A 201 28.31 24.84 -3.73
CA LYS A 201 28.33 23.38 -3.62
C LYS A 201 27.49 22.97 -2.42
N LEU A 202 26.67 21.94 -2.61
CA LEU A 202 25.94 21.27 -1.53
C LEU A 202 26.65 19.96 -1.19
N ASP A 203 26.71 19.63 0.10
CA ASP A 203 27.25 18.37 0.60
C ASP A 203 26.26 17.73 1.59
N ILE A 204 26.16 16.41 1.56
CA ILE A 204 25.30 15.66 2.48
C ILE A 204 26.08 15.40 3.78
N TRP A 205 25.77 16.15 4.83
CA TRP A 205 26.50 16.05 6.10
C TRP A 205 26.05 14.88 6.99
N LYS A 206 24.74 14.60 7.05
CA LYS A 206 24.15 13.53 7.86
C LYS A 206 22.81 13.07 7.26
N LEU A 207 22.54 11.77 7.33
CA LEU A 207 21.26 11.18 6.94
C LEU A 207 20.28 11.16 8.13
N PRO A 208 18.96 11.30 7.89
CA PRO A 208 17.96 11.12 8.94
C PRO A 208 17.96 9.69 9.47
N HIS A 209 17.51 9.51 10.71
CA HIS A 209 17.33 8.18 11.30
C HIS A 209 16.13 7.49 10.65
N THR A 210 16.30 6.22 10.29
CA THR A 210 15.23 5.31 9.84
C THR A 210 14.40 4.82 11.01
#